data_AF-A0A519JNT2-F1
#
_entry.id   AF-A0A519JNT2-F1
#
_cell.length_a   1.000
_cell.length_b   1.000
_cell.length_c   1.000
_cell.angle_alpha   90.00
_cell.angle_beta   90.00
_cell.angle_gamma   90.00
#
_symmetry.space_group_name_H-M   'P 1'
#
loop_
_entity.id
_entity.type
_entity.pdbx_description
1 polymer ?
#
loop_
_entity_poly.entity_id
_entity_poly.type
_entity_poly.pdbx_seq_one_letter_code
_entity_poly.pdbx_strand_id
1 'polypeptide(L)'
;FDGKFTTLISVALALSLIQIVLGTQVRQFVDEQVKVLGDGQIGLALQNPDVAFYIHRSFSLLVLLVNVFLFIRNRKLKLGFGKMNWVISLIGLEIATGVIMFKRGFPLGSQAAHLVIASLLFGMQFYLLLEAKSAKNTR
;
A
#
# COMPACT_ATOMS: atom_id res chain seq x y z
N PHE A 1 10.16 -24.23 -6.52
CA PHE A 1 8.85 -23.85 -5.98
C PHE A 1 8.97 -23.73 -4.46
N ASP A 2 8.47 -22.66 -3.84
CA ASP A 2 8.50 -22.46 -2.38
C ASP A 2 7.07 -22.15 -1.89
N GLY A 3 6.39 -23.14 -1.29
CA GLY A 3 4.99 -22.98 -0.88
C GLY A 3 4.78 -21.90 0.17
N LYS A 4 5.76 -21.72 1.07
CA LYS A 4 5.73 -20.65 2.09
C LYS A 4 5.72 -19.26 1.44
N PHE A 5 6.52 -19.04 0.41
CA PHE A 5 6.56 -17.79 -0.36
C PHE A 5 5.21 -17.51 -1.02
N THR A 6 4.57 -18.50 -1.65
CA THR A 6 3.24 -18.33 -2.25
C THR A 6 2.18 -17.96 -1.20
N THR A 7 2.16 -18.65 -0.05
CA THR A 7 1.25 -18.32 1.06
C THR A 7 1.47 -16.90 1.57
N LEU A 8 2.73 -16.49 1.74
CA LEU A 8 3.07 -15.14 2.20
C LEU A 8 2.69 -14.05 1.20
N ILE A 9 2.77 -14.30 -0.11
CA ILE A 9 2.24 -13.36 -1.12
C ILE A 9 0.72 -13.22 -0.95
N SER A 10 -0.01 -14.32 -0.74
CA SER A 10 -1.47 -14.24 -0.49
C SER A 10 -1.80 -13.43 0.76
N VAL A 11 -1.03 -13.63 1.85
CA VAL A 11 -1.17 -12.82 3.07
C VAL A 11 -0.85 -11.34 2.79
N ALA A 12 0.24 -11.05 2.09
CA ALA A 12 0.61 -9.68 1.73
C ALA A 12 -0.47 -8.99 0.89
N LEU A 13 -1.09 -9.70 -0.05
CA LEU A 13 -2.18 -9.20 -0.86
C LEU A 13 -3.44 -8.89 -0.02
N ALA A 14 -3.78 -9.76 0.93
CA ALA A 14 -4.89 -9.52 1.85
C ALA A 14 -4.63 -8.31 2.77
N LEU A 15 -3.40 -8.16 3.26
CA LEU A 15 -2.99 -6.97 4.02
C LEU A 15 -3.11 -5.71 3.16
N SER A 16 -2.69 -5.75 1.89
CA SER A 16 -2.85 -4.61 0.98
C SER A 16 -4.33 -4.23 0.77
N LEU A 17 -5.26 -5.20 0.69
CA LEU A 17 -6.70 -4.91 0.65
C LEU A 17 -7.18 -4.21 1.92
N ILE A 18 -6.78 -4.69 3.09
CA ILE A 18 -7.12 -4.03 4.37
C ILE A 18 -6.56 -2.61 4.39
N GLN A 19 -5.33 -2.40 3.93
CA GLN A 19 -4.71 -1.08 3.84
C GLN A 19 -5.50 -0.14 2.92
N ILE A 20 -5.99 -0.64 1.79
CA ILE A 20 -6.86 0.13 0.87
C ILE A 20 -8.16 0.51 1.58
N VAL A 21 -8.83 -0.42 2.26
CA VAL A 21 -10.06 -0.12 3.03
C VAL A 21 -9.81 0.94 4.10
N LEU A 22 -8.74 0.80 4.89
CA LEU A 22 -8.36 1.81 5.87
C LEU A 22 -8.07 3.17 5.20
N GLY A 23 -7.41 3.17 4.04
CA GLY A 23 -7.14 4.38 3.27
C GLY A 23 -8.41 5.06 2.78
N THR A 24 -9.44 4.29 2.40
CA THR A 24 -10.74 4.85 2.02
C THR A 24 -11.44 5.54 3.20
N GLN A 25 -11.34 5.01 4.42
CA GLN A 25 -11.89 5.65 5.61
C GLN A 25 -11.20 7.00 5.90
N VAL A 26 -9.87 7.03 5.81
CA VAL A 26 -9.09 8.27 5.95
C VAL A 26 -9.52 9.31 4.91
N ARG A 27 -9.69 8.89 3.66
CA ARG A 27 -10.13 9.78 2.59
C ARG A 27 -11.54 10.31 2.85
N GLN A 28 -12.48 9.46 3.24
CA GLN A 28 -13.85 9.87 3.55
C GLN A 28 -13.88 10.93 4.65
N PHE A 29 -13.11 10.70 5.72
CA PHE A 29 -12.96 11.68 6.79
C PHE A 29 -12.41 13.02 6.28
N VAL A 30 -11.34 13.00 5.49
CA VAL A 30 -10.76 14.24 4.92
C VAL A 30 -11.79 14.94 4.03
N ASP A 31 -12.46 14.21 3.13
CA ASP A 31 -13.45 14.74 2.19
C ASP A 31 -14.67 15.34 2.94
N GLU A 32 -15.08 14.78 4.08
CA GLU A 32 -16.13 15.36 4.95
C GLU A 32 -15.66 16.65 5.62
N GLN A 33 -14.43 16.68 6.14
CA GLN A 33 -13.87 17.88 6.75
C GLN A 33 -13.71 19.02 5.74
N VAL A 34 -13.36 18.73 4.48
CA VAL A 34 -13.29 19.74 3.41
C VAL A 34 -14.66 20.37 3.15
N LYS A 35 -15.74 19.57 3.13
CA LYS A 35 -17.11 20.08 2.94
C LYS A 35 -17.55 21.05 4.04
N VAL A 36 -17.09 20.83 5.28
CA VAL A 36 -17.45 21.66 6.43
C VAL A 36 -16.60 22.92 6.52
N LEU A 37 -15.28 22.81 6.27
CA LEU A 37 -14.31 23.90 6.47
C LEU A 37 -14.07 24.75 5.22
N GLY A 38 -14.46 24.25 4.03
CA GLY A 38 -14.19 24.84 2.73
C GLY A 38 -12.81 24.46 2.16
N ASP A 39 -12.70 24.47 0.83
CA ASP A 39 -11.53 23.96 0.07
C ASP A 39 -10.18 24.58 0.46
N GLY A 40 -10.18 25.78 1.04
CA GLY A 40 -8.95 26.48 1.49
C GLY A 40 -8.43 26.08 2.87
N GLN A 41 -9.13 25.21 3.59
CA GLN A 41 -8.87 24.90 5.01
C GLN A 41 -8.48 23.43 5.27
N ILE A 42 -8.06 22.69 4.24
CA ILE A 42 -7.63 21.27 4.39
C ILE A 42 -6.56 21.10 5.47
N GLY A 43 -5.69 22.09 5.67
CA GLY A 43 -4.70 22.10 6.76
C GLY A 43 -5.32 22.01 8.17
N LEU A 44 -6.53 22.53 8.40
CA LEU A 44 -7.25 22.44 9.66
C LEU A 44 -7.83 21.04 9.90
N ALA A 45 -8.28 20.35 8.84
CA ALA A 45 -8.72 18.95 8.91
C ALA A 45 -7.61 17.99 9.41
N LEU A 46 -6.34 18.40 9.24
CA LEU A 46 -5.16 17.62 9.60
C LEU A 46 -4.66 17.87 11.02
N GLN A 47 -5.23 18.85 11.74
CA GLN A 47 -4.85 19.13 13.13
C GLN A 47 -5.37 18.07 14.10
N ASN A 48 -6.52 17.47 13.79
CA ASN A 48 -7.12 16.39 14.57
C ASN A 48 -7.50 15.22 13.65
N PRO A 49 -6.51 14.41 13.21
CA PRO A 49 -6.79 13.25 12.38
C PRO A 49 -7.65 12.23 13.12
N ASP A 50 -8.57 11.59 12.41
CA ASP A 50 -9.34 10.48 12.95
C ASP A 50 -8.45 9.28 13.31
N VAL A 51 -8.96 8.40 14.19
CA VAL A 51 -8.28 7.17 14.61
C VAL A 51 -7.89 6.30 13.40
N ALA A 52 -8.73 6.26 12.36
CA ALA A 52 -8.45 5.52 11.13
C ALA A 52 -7.13 5.96 10.46
N PHE A 53 -6.76 7.24 10.56
CA PHE A 53 -5.48 7.76 10.03
C PHE A 53 -4.27 7.11 10.72
N TYR A 54 -4.30 7.02 12.05
CA TYR A 54 -3.22 6.42 12.82
C TYR A 54 -3.14 4.90 12.59
N ILE A 55 -4.28 4.23 12.47
CA ILE A 55 -4.34 2.81 12.12
C ILE A 55 -3.79 2.59 10.72
N HIS A 56 -4.26 3.33 9.70
CA HIS A 56 -3.77 3.23 8.33
C HIS A 56 -2.26 3.46 8.23
N ARG A 57 -1.75 4.49 8.92
CA ARG A 57 -0.31 4.81 8.93
C ARG A 57 0.51 3.69 9.56
N SER A 58 0.11 3.18 10.72
CA SER A 58 0.84 2.10 11.39
C SER A 58 0.74 0.77 10.63
N PHE A 59 -0.42 0.49 10.02
CA PHE A 59 -0.63 -0.70 9.20
C PHE A 59 0.20 -0.68 7.90
N SER A 60 0.48 0.50 7.34
CA SER A 60 1.42 0.64 6.21
C SER A 60 2.81 0.06 6.51
N LEU A 61 3.28 0.19 7.76
CA LEU A 61 4.56 -0.37 8.19
C LEU A 61 4.50 -1.90 8.25
N LEU A 62 3.39 -2.48 8.70
CA LEU A 62 3.19 -3.93 8.66
C LEU A 62 3.22 -4.45 7.22
N VAL A 63 2.50 -3.80 6.30
CA VAL A 63 2.52 -4.13 4.87
C VAL A 63 3.95 -4.07 4.32
N LEU A 64 4.70 -3.01 4.63
CA LEU A 64 6.10 -2.88 4.25
C LEU A 64 6.96 -4.01 4.79
N LEU A 65 6.89 -4.31 6.10
CA LEU A 65 7.70 -5.34 6.74
C LEU A 65 7.46 -6.74 6.14
N VAL A 66 6.19 -7.09 5.88
CA VAL A 66 5.85 -8.37 5.23
C VAL A 66 6.43 -8.44 3.82
N ASN A 67 6.34 -7.35 3.05
CA ASN A 67 6.92 -7.32 1.71
C ASN A 67 8.45 -7.29 1.73
N VAL A 68 9.09 -6.62 2.68
CA VAL A 68 10.55 -6.68 2.85
C VAL A 68 11.00 -8.11 3.18
N PHE A 69 10.25 -8.81 4.04
CA PHE A 69 10.51 -10.22 4.33
C PHE A 69 10.40 -11.11 3.07
N LEU A 70 9.35 -10.92 2.27
CA LEU A 70 9.18 -11.59 0.97
C LEU A 70 10.35 -11.30 0.02
N PHE A 71 10.78 -10.04 -0.05
CA PHE A 71 11.90 -9.60 -0.88
C PHE A 71 13.20 -10.30 -0.47
N ILE A 72 13.50 -10.31 0.82
CA ILE A 72 14.69 -10.99 1.37
C ILE A 72 14.60 -12.50 1.08
N ARG A 73 13.44 -13.13 1.29
CA ARG A 73 13.24 -14.56 1.01
C ARG A 73 13.46 -14.90 -0.47
N ASN A 74 12.90 -14.10 -1.37
CA ASN A 74 13.07 -14.24 -2.82
C ASN A 74 14.55 -14.20 -3.22
N ARG A 75 15.33 -13.26 -2.65
CA ARG A 75 16.77 -13.12 -2.91
C ARG A 75 17.59 -14.25 -2.29
N LYS A 76 17.36 -14.57 -1.00
CA LYS A 76 18.10 -15.61 -0.27
C LYS A 76 17.93 -16.99 -0.89
N LEU A 77 16.71 -17.33 -1.30
CA LEU A 77 16.40 -18.63 -1.91
C LEU A 77 16.51 -18.63 -3.43
N LYS A 78 16.96 -17.52 -4.05
CA LYS A 78 17.11 -17.36 -5.51
C LYS A 78 15.86 -17.81 -6.29
N LEU A 79 14.66 -17.43 -5.81
CA LEU A 79 13.39 -17.93 -6.36
C LEU A 79 13.08 -17.38 -7.77
N GLY A 80 13.74 -16.29 -8.18
CA GLY A 80 13.64 -15.74 -9.54
C GLY A 80 12.48 -14.77 -9.76
N PHE A 81 11.73 -14.40 -8.72
CA PHE A 81 10.59 -13.47 -8.86
C PHE A 81 11.06 -12.01 -8.93
N GLY A 82 11.50 -11.56 -10.11
CA GLY A 82 12.04 -10.21 -10.32
C GLY A 82 11.06 -9.06 -10.01
N LYS A 83 9.75 -9.33 -10.12
CA LYS A 83 8.68 -8.35 -9.86
C LYS A 83 8.61 -7.91 -8.40
N MET A 84 9.21 -8.66 -7.50
CA MET A 84 9.33 -8.26 -6.10
C MET A 84 10.12 -6.95 -5.91
N ASN A 85 11.05 -6.62 -6.83
CA ASN A 85 11.73 -5.32 -6.81
C ASN A 85 10.72 -4.17 -7.02
N TRP A 86 9.80 -4.33 -7.99
CA TRP A 86 8.76 -3.35 -8.27
C TRP A 86 7.76 -3.20 -7.13
N VAL A 87 7.37 -4.32 -6.48
CA VAL A 87 6.50 -4.28 -5.29
C VAL A 87 7.11 -3.41 -4.19
N ILE A 88 8.39 -3.59 -3.86
CA ILE A 88 9.07 -2.78 -2.84
C ILE A 88 9.13 -1.30 -3.26
N SER A 89 9.49 -1.01 -4.51
CA SER A 89 9.54 0.37 -5.01
C SER A 89 8.17 1.05 -4.95
N LEU A 90 7.09 0.35 -5.33
CA LEU A 90 5.73 0.88 -5.29
C LEU A 90 5.24 1.11 -3.86
N ILE A 91 5.56 0.23 -2.90
CA ILE A 91 5.25 0.48 -1.48
C ILE A 91 5.99 1.71 -0.96
N GLY A 92 7.27 1.86 -1.31
CA GLY A 92 8.04 3.04 -0.92
C GLY A 92 7.44 4.32 -1.48
N LEU A 93 7.02 4.30 -2.75
CA LEU A 93 6.35 5.43 -3.40
C LEU A 93 4.99 5.73 -2.77
N GLU A 94 4.20 4.72 -2.45
CA GLU A 94 2.89 4.85 -1.79
C GLU A 94 3.00 5.50 -0.41
N ILE A 95 3.94 5.03 0.41
CA ILE A 95 4.20 5.63 1.73
C ILE A 95 4.69 7.07 1.56
N ALA A 96 5.59 7.33 0.61
CA ALA A 96 6.10 8.67 0.35
C ALA A 96 4.98 9.64 -0.08
N THR A 97 4.09 9.23 -0.99
CA THR A 97 2.96 10.06 -1.42
C THR A 97 1.99 10.32 -0.27
N GLY A 98 1.66 9.31 0.55
CA GLY A 98 0.82 9.51 1.73
C GLY A 98 1.42 10.49 2.76
N VAL A 99 2.73 10.41 3.01
CA VAL A 99 3.42 11.36 3.90
C VAL A 99 3.44 12.78 3.30
N ILE A 100 3.66 12.91 2.00
CA ILE A 100 3.66 14.22 1.31
C ILE A 100 2.27 14.85 1.37
N MET A 101 1.20 14.07 1.15
CA MET A 101 -0.19 14.52 1.28
C MET A 101 -0.44 15.12 2.66
N PHE A 102 -0.09 14.38 3.71
CA PHE A 102 -0.27 14.84 5.09
C PHE A 102 0.55 16.10 5.39
N LYS A 103 1.83 16.16 4.97
CA LYS A 103 2.72 17.29 5.31
C LYS A 103 2.48 18.56 4.51
N ARG A 104 1.95 18.44 3.28
CA ARG A 104 1.74 19.60 2.38
C ARG A 104 0.28 20.01 2.24
N GLY A 105 -0.59 19.56 3.15
CA GLY A 105 -2.00 19.95 3.13
C GLY A 105 -2.77 19.43 1.93
N PHE A 106 -2.47 18.18 1.50
CA PHE A 106 -3.11 17.50 0.36
C PHE A 106 -3.08 18.33 -0.94
N PRO A 107 -1.90 18.49 -1.57
CA PRO A 107 -1.80 19.20 -2.85
C PRO A 107 -2.76 18.64 -3.91
N LEU A 108 -3.20 19.48 -4.84
CA LEU A 108 -4.10 19.07 -5.91
C LEU A 108 -3.57 17.82 -6.64
N GLY A 109 -4.44 16.82 -6.83
CA GLY A 109 -4.10 15.57 -7.51
C GLY A 109 -3.29 14.56 -6.69
N SER A 110 -2.81 14.91 -5.50
CA SER A 110 -2.02 13.99 -4.65
C SER A 110 -2.81 12.76 -4.20
N GLN A 111 -4.10 12.92 -3.85
CA GLN A 111 -4.99 11.78 -3.55
C GLN A 111 -5.15 10.83 -4.75
N ALA A 112 -5.34 11.38 -5.95
CA ALA A 112 -5.49 10.58 -7.16
C ALA A 112 -4.20 9.83 -7.49
N ALA A 113 -3.04 10.50 -7.37
CA ALA A 113 -1.74 9.87 -7.57
C ALA A 113 -1.51 8.71 -6.60
N HIS A 114 -1.79 8.90 -5.31
CA HIS A 114 -1.71 7.84 -4.29
C HIS A 114 -2.60 6.65 -4.67
N LEU A 115 -3.88 6.87 -5.02
CA LEU A 115 -4.79 5.79 -5.42
C LEU A 115 -4.30 5.00 -6.66
N VAL A 116 -3.73 5.69 -7.64
CA VAL A 116 -3.15 5.04 -8.84
C VAL A 116 -1.96 4.17 -8.45
N ILE A 117 -1.07 4.66 -7.58
CA ILE A 117 0.09 3.89 -7.10
C ILE A 117 -0.37 2.68 -6.27
N ALA A 118 -1.35 2.84 -5.38
CA ALA A 118 -1.98 1.73 -4.66
C ALA A 118 -2.56 0.66 -5.61
N SER A 119 -3.23 1.10 -6.67
CA SER A 119 -3.82 0.20 -7.67
C SER A 119 -2.75 -0.57 -8.46
N LEU A 120 -1.66 0.10 -8.85
CA LEU A 120 -0.52 -0.53 -9.51
C LEU A 120 0.19 -1.52 -8.57
N LEU A 121 0.37 -1.16 -7.30
CA LEU A 121 0.94 -2.03 -6.28
C LEU A 121 0.09 -3.30 -6.11
N PHE A 122 -1.22 -3.15 -5.95
CA PHE A 122 -2.14 -4.28 -5.80
C PHE A 122 -2.11 -5.19 -7.03
N GLY A 123 -2.18 -4.61 -8.23
CA GLY A 123 -2.08 -5.35 -9.49
C GLY A 123 -0.76 -6.12 -9.62
N MET A 124 0.36 -5.50 -9.24
CA MET A 124 1.68 -6.15 -9.26
C MET A 124 1.77 -7.30 -8.25
N GLN A 125 1.25 -7.12 -7.03
CA GLN A 125 1.20 -8.19 -6.02
C GLN A 125 0.30 -9.35 -6.46
N PHE A 126 -0.85 -9.05 -7.07
CA PHE A 126 -1.74 -10.07 -7.61
C PHE A 126 -1.10 -10.83 -8.77
N TYR A 127 -0.44 -10.13 -9.69
CA TYR A 127 0.33 -10.76 -10.76
C TYR A 127 1.39 -11.70 -10.19
N LEU A 128 2.16 -11.24 -9.19
CA LEU A 128 3.19 -12.05 -8.53
C LEU A 128 2.63 -13.33 -7.91
N LEU A 129 1.41 -13.26 -7.35
CA LEU A 129 0.71 -14.44 -6.83
C LEU A 129 0.37 -15.44 -7.94
N LEU A 130 -0.14 -14.97 -9.07
CA LEU A 130 -0.47 -15.82 -10.23
C LEU A 130 0.80 -16.48 -10.78
N GLU A 131 1.89 -15.72 -10.92
CA GLU A 131 3.20 -16.22 -11.35
C GLU A 131 3.70 -17.31 -10.40
N ALA A 132 3.64 -17.09 -9.08
CA ALA A 132 4.06 -18.06 -8.08
C ALA A 132 3.20 -19.33 -8.05
N LYS A 133 1.89 -19.20 -8.30
CA LYS A 133 0.98 -20.35 -8.42
C LYS A 133 1.20 -21.13 -9.72
N SER A 134 1.42 -20.45 -10.83
CA SER A 134 1.73 -21.10 -12.11
C SER A 134 3.02 -21.92 -12.03
N ALA A 135 4.07 -21.35 -11.43
CA ALA A 135 5.35 -22.04 -11.20
C ALA A 135 5.25 -23.27 -10.27
N LYS A 136 4.17 -23.41 -9.50
CA LYS A 136 3.84 -24.61 -8.74
C LYS A 136 3.30 -25.73 -9.63
N ASN A 137 2.46 -25.37 -10.61
CA ASN A 137 1.72 -26.34 -11.40
C ASN A 137 2.55 -26.92 -12.55
N THR A 138 3.61 -26.25 -12.97
CA THR A 138 4.52 -26.70 -14.05
C THR A 138 5.73 -27.51 -13.54
N ARG A 139 5.86 -27.76 -12.23
CA ARG A 139 6.97 -28.51 -11.61
C ARG A 139 6.44 -29.54 -10.64
#